data_AF-A0A2V9X1H5-F1
#
_entry.id   AF-A0A2V9X1H5-F1
#
_cell.length_a   1.000
_cell.length_b   1.000
_cell.length_c   1.000
_cell.angle_alpha   90.00
_cell.angle_beta   90.00
_cell.angle_gamma   90.00
#
_symmetry.space_group_name_H-M   'P 1'
#
loop_
_entity.id
_entity.type
_entity.pdbx_description
1 polymer ?
#
loop_
_entity_poly.entity_id
_entity_poly.type
_entity_poly.pdbx_seq_one_letter_code
_entity_poly.pdbx_strand_id
1 'polypeptide(L)'
;MQAQTKEYWRELCEWAVNEQDPARFLTVIREINTLLELKRGRFKQTGPQLVPAETQLARCSLCDKPVILEASKTDDGGKAVHEECYVLNLRLKRPTSKDDDVHP
;
A
#
# COMPACT_ATOMS: atom_id res chain seq x y z
N MET A 1 0.44 -21.49 20.08
CA MET A 1 -0.77 -21.43 19.20
C MET A 1 -0.44 -21.39 17.71
N GLN A 2 0.46 -20.53 17.21
CA GLN A 2 0.79 -20.47 15.75
C GLN A 2 1.42 -21.75 15.16
N ALA A 3 2.26 -22.46 15.92
CA ALA A 3 2.93 -23.68 15.45
C ALA A 3 1.92 -24.81 15.12
N GLN A 4 0.97 -25.04 16.03
CA GLN A 4 -0.08 -26.06 15.87
C GLN A 4 -0.98 -25.78 14.66
N THR A 5 -1.24 -24.50 14.36
CA THR A 5 -2.00 -24.13 13.15
C THR A 5 -1.22 -24.45 11.88
N LYS A 6 0.11 -24.23 11.87
CA LYS A 6 0.96 -24.49 10.70
C LYS A 6 1.09 -25.99 10.39
N GLU A 7 1.18 -26.82 11.42
CA GLU A 7 1.22 -28.28 11.28
C GLU A 7 -0.10 -28.83 10.74
N TYR A 8 -1.23 -28.35 11.27
CA TYR A 8 -2.56 -28.68 10.78
C TYR A 8 -2.78 -28.33 9.29
N TRP A 9 -2.29 -27.17 8.83
CA TRP A 9 -2.34 -26.80 7.41
C TRP A 9 -1.50 -27.73 6.52
N ARG A 10 -0.37 -28.22 7.02
CA ARG A 10 0.51 -29.11 6.27
C ARG A 10 -0.14 -30.47 6.06
N GLU A 11 -0.74 -31.02 7.11
CA GLU A 11 -1.44 -32.31 7.07
C GLU A 11 -2.64 -32.28 6.10
N LEU A 12 -3.42 -31.19 6.12
CA LEU A 12 -4.53 -31.01 5.18
C LEU A 12 -4.08 -30.96 3.72
N CYS A 13 -2.94 -30.32 3.43
CA CYS A 13 -2.38 -30.28 2.08
C CYS A 13 -1.87 -31.65 1.63
N GLU A 14 -1.26 -32.42 2.53
CA GLU A 14 -0.77 -33.77 2.22
C GLU A 14 -1.91 -34.76 1.95
N TRP A 15 -3.03 -34.62 2.67
CA TRP A 15 -4.21 -35.45 2.47
C TRP A 15 -4.90 -35.15 1.13
N ALA A 16 -5.00 -33.87 0.76
CA ALA A 16 -5.62 -33.43 -0.49
C ALA A 16 -4.85 -33.90 -1.74
N VAL A 17 -3.52 -34.02 -1.68
CA VAL A 17 -2.69 -34.49 -2.80
C VAL A 17 -2.93 -35.98 -3.11
N ASN A 18 -3.32 -36.77 -2.11
CA ASN A 18 -3.52 -38.21 -2.24
C ASN A 18 -4.99 -38.62 -2.42
N GLU A 19 -5.94 -37.68 -2.32
CA GLU A 19 -7.37 -37.96 -2.44
C GLU A 19 -7.74 -38.24 -3.92
N GLN A 20 -8.06 -39.50 -4.22
CA GLN A 20 -8.44 -39.95 -5.56
C GLN A 20 -9.96 -39.95 -5.77
N ASP A 21 -10.75 -39.77 -4.71
CA ASP A 21 -12.20 -39.64 -4.81
C ASP A 21 -12.60 -38.19 -5.17
N PRO A 22 -13.22 -37.97 -6.35
CA PRO A 22 -13.55 -36.62 -6.81
C PRO A 22 -14.60 -35.92 -5.94
N ALA A 23 -15.49 -36.66 -5.27
CA ALA A 23 -16.50 -36.08 -4.40
C ALA A 23 -15.89 -35.64 -3.06
N ARG A 24 -14.95 -36.41 -2.52
CA ARG A 24 -14.19 -36.04 -1.31
C ARG A 24 -13.25 -34.87 -1.58
N PHE A 25 -12.56 -34.85 -2.71
CA PHE A 25 -11.72 -33.71 -3.10
C PHE A 25 -12.53 -32.40 -3.16
N LEU A 26 -13.70 -32.41 -3.82
CA LEU A 26 -14.57 -31.23 -3.88
C LEU A 26 -15.09 -30.79 -2.51
N THR A 27 -15.32 -31.75 -1.60
CA THR A 27 -15.73 -31.45 -0.21
C THR A 27 -14.61 -30.72 0.54
N VAL A 28 -13.37 -31.22 0.43
CA VAL A 28 -12.18 -30.60 1.03
C VAL A 28 -11.95 -29.19 0.45
N ILE A 29 -12.07 -29.01 -0.87
CA ILE A 29 -11.91 -27.70 -1.51
C ILE A 29 -12.96 -26.69 -1.03
N ARG A 30 -14.22 -27.12 -0.86
CA ARG A 30 -15.29 -26.25 -0.32
C ARG A 30 -15.01 -25.83 1.11
N GLU A 31 -14.51 -26.74 1.93
CA GLU A 31 -14.14 -26.46 3.32
C GLU A 31 -12.95 -25.50 3.40
N ILE A 32 -11.91 -25.71 2.60
CA ILE A 32 -10.77 -24.80 2.48
C ILE A 32 -11.24 -23.40 2.10
N ASN A 33 -12.08 -23.27 1.06
CA ASN A 33 -12.60 -21.97 0.63
C ASN A 33 -13.42 -21.28 1.72
N THR A 34 -14.23 -22.04 2.47
CA THR A 34 -15.01 -21.51 3.60
C THR A 34 -14.09 -20.98 4.70
N LEU A 35 -13.05 -21.73 5.06
CA LEU A 35 -12.07 -21.32 6.07
C LEU A 35 -11.26 -20.10 5.63
N LEU A 36 -10.93 -19.99 4.34
CA LEU A 36 -10.25 -18.84 3.76
C LEU A 36 -11.11 -17.57 3.83
N GLU A 37 -12.39 -17.66 3.51
CA GLU A 37 -13.31 -16.52 3.60
C GLU A 37 -13.54 -16.07 5.06
N LEU A 38 -13.70 -17.01 5.99
CA LEU A 38 -13.78 -16.70 7.42
C LEU A 38 -12.51 -16.02 7.93
N LYS A 39 -11.33 -16.50 7.51
CA LYS A 39 -10.04 -15.92 7.89
C LYS A 39 -9.85 -14.53 7.28
N ARG A 40 -10.29 -14.30 6.04
CA ARG A 40 -10.29 -12.98 5.38
C ARG A 40 -11.21 -11.99 6.08
N GLY A 41 -12.38 -12.44 6.54
CA GLY A 41 -13.30 -11.64 7.37
C GLY A 41 -12.67 -11.22 8.70
N ARG A 42 -11.99 -12.15 9.39
CA ARG A 42 -11.25 -11.84 10.63
C ARG A 42 -10.07 -10.89 10.40
N PHE A 43 -9.37 -11.02 9.28
CA PHE A 43 -8.28 -10.12 8.90
C PHE A 43 -8.75 -8.70 8.58
N LYS A 44 -9.96 -8.53 8.04
CA LYS A 44 -10.60 -7.21 7.90
C LYS A 44 -10.97 -6.56 9.24
N GLN A 45 -11.10 -7.35 10.31
CA GLN A 45 -11.41 -6.86 11.66
C GLN A 45 -10.17 -6.63 12.53
N THR A 46 -9.03 -7.25 12.22
CA THR A 46 -7.77 -7.12 12.99
C THR A 46 -6.65 -6.39 12.27
N GLY A 47 -6.81 -6.04 10.98
CA GLY A 47 -5.98 -5.02 10.34
C GLY A 47 -6.29 -3.63 10.94
N PRO A 48 -5.36 -2.65 10.87
CA PRO A 48 -5.70 -1.28 11.21
C PRO A 48 -6.98 -0.94 10.45
N GLN A 49 -8.02 -0.62 11.20
CA GLN A 49 -9.30 -0.15 10.68
C GLN A 49 -8.97 0.83 9.57
N LEU A 50 -9.40 0.53 8.34
CA LEU A 50 -9.27 1.43 7.21
C LEU A 50 -9.97 2.71 7.63
N VAL A 51 -9.18 3.64 8.16
CA VAL A 51 -9.56 5.02 8.31
C VAL A 51 -10.08 5.45 6.93
N PRO A 52 -11.24 6.13 6.85
CA PRO A 52 -11.71 6.67 5.59
C PRO A 52 -10.55 7.36 4.87
N ALA A 53 -10.49 7.21 3.54
CA ALA A 53 -9.40 7.64 2.65
C ALA A 53 -8.98 9.13 2.79
N GLU A 54 -9.64 9.86 3.67
CA GLU A 54 -9.41 11.26 4.06
C GLU A 54 -8.26 11.47 5.06
N THR A 55 -7.62 10.42 5.59
CA THR A 55 -6.65 10.55 6.70
C THR A 55 -5.18 10.24 6.36
N GLN A 56 -4.85 9.81 5.14
CA GLN A 56 -3.44 9.76 4.69
C GLN A 56 -2.94 11.14 4.23
N LEU A 57 -3.17 12.14 5.08
CA LEU A 57 -2.74 13.51 4.87
C LEU A 57 -1.32 13.67 5.42
N ALA A 58 -0.33 13.59 4.54
CA ALA A 58 1.01 14.09 4.85
C ALA A 58 1.00 15.62 4.86
N ARG A 59 1.99 16.26 5.49
CA ARG A 59 2.17 17.71 5.39
C ARG A 59 3.11 18.03 4.23
N CYS A 60 2.72 18.99 3.39
CA CYS A 60 3.59 19.52 2.34
C CYS A 60 4.82 20.20 2.96
N SER A 61 6.03 19.81 2.55
CA SER A 61 7.28 20.38 3.10
C SER A 61 7.50 21.87 2.75
N LEU A 62 6.75 22.41 1.79
CA LEU A 62 6.89 23.79 1.29
C LEU A 62 5.87 24.76 1.88
N CYS A 63 4.65 24.30 2.21
CA CYS A 63 3.58 25.18 2.72
C CYS A 63 2.94 24.69 4.03
N ASP A 64 3.38 23.55 4.56
CA ASP A 64 2.90 22.86 5.77
C ASP A 64 1.41 22.47 5.78
N LYS A 65 0.70 22.66 4.67
CA LYS A 65 -0.70 22.25 4.54
C LYS A 65 -0.81 20.74 4.29
N PRO A 66 -1.92 20.12 4.73
CA PRO A 66 -2.22 18.73 4.39
C PRO A 66 -2.20 18.48 2.88
N VAL A 67 -1.61 17.35 2.48
CA VAL A 67 -1.58 16.85 1.10
C VAL A 67 -1.85 15.35 1.11
N ILE A 68 -2.73 14.91 0.21
CA ILE A 68 -3.01 13.49 0.01
C ILE A 68 -1.78 12.87 -0.65
N LEU A 69 -1.25 11.79 -0.06
CA LEU A 69 -0.04 11.15 -0.55
C LEU A 69 -0.14 10.75 -2.03
N GLU A 70 -1.27 10.20 -2.45
CA GLU A 70 -1.52 9.76 -3.84
C GLU A 70 -1.45 10.90 -4.86
N ALA A 71 -1.76 12.13 -4.45
CA ALA A 71 -1.74 13.33 -5.31
C ALA A 71 -0.47 14.18 -5.10
N SER A 72 0.39 13.82 -4.14
CA SER A 72 1.59 14.58 -3.81
C SER A 72 2.75 14.24 -4.75
N LYS A 73 3.64 15.22 -4.97
CA LYS A 73 5.01 14.97 -5.48
C LYS A 73 5.97 14.84 -4.31
N THR A 74 7.22 14.48 -4.57
CA THR A 74 8.27 14.45 -3.56
C THR A 74 9.36 15.47 -3.86
N ASP A 75 9.91 16.09 -2.82
CA ASP A 75 11.12 16.90 -2.93
C ASP A 75 12.40 16.05 -2.93
N ASP A 76 13.57 16.69 -3.05
CA ASP A 76 14.88 16.03 -3.08
C ASP A 76 15.19 15.24 -1.78
N GLY A 77 14.47 15.53 -0.69
CA GLY A 77 14.55 14.82 0.58
C GLY A 77 13.50 13.72 0.76
N GLY A 78 12.72 13.41 -0.28
CA GLY A 78 11.66 12.40 -0.25
C GLY A 78 10.41 12.83 0.53
N LYS A 79 10.24 14.12 0.84
CA LYS A 79 9.06 14.62 1.56
C LYS A 79 7.94 14.98 0.59
N ALA A 80 6.70 14.70 1.00
CA ALA A 80 5.52 15.04 0.23
C ALA A 80 5.40 16.56 0.03
N VAL A 81 5.04 16.97 -1.18
CA VAL A 81 4.75 18.36 -1.55
C VAL A 81 3.53 18.40 -2.46
N HIS A 82 2.75 19.47 -2.41
CA HIS A 82 1.72 19.72 -3.43
C HIS A 82 2.37 19.81 -4.81
N GLU A 83 1.65 19.38 -5.83
CA GLU A 83 2.11 19.47 -7.22
C GLU A 83 2.39 20.93 -7.61
N GLU A 84 1.55 21.87 -7.19
CA GLU A 84 1.75 23.29 -7.46
C GLU A 84 3.00 23.83 -6.74
N CYS A 85 3.22 23.42 -5.49
CA CYS A 85 4.41 23.79 -4.73
C CYS A 85 5.69 23.23 -5.36
N TYR A 86 5.64 22.00 -5.89
CA TYR A 86 6.75 21.40 -6.61
C TYR A 86 7.12 22.19 -7.88
N VAL A 87 6.13 22.54 -8.70
CA VAL A 87 6.35 23.33 -9.93
C VAL A 87 6.88 24.72 -9.62
N LEU A 88 6.38 25.38 -8.58
CA LEU A 88 6.88 26.69 -8.14
C LEU A 88 8.36 26.60 -7.69
N ASN A 89 8.71 25.58 -6.90
CA ASN A 89 10.08 25.36 -6.46
C ASN A 89 11.04 25.08 -7.64
N LEU A 90 10.61 24.29 -8.64
CA LEU A 90 11.40 24.07 -9.85
C LEU A 90 11.65 25.35 -10.65
N ARG A 91 10.67 26.26 -10.70
CA ARG A 91 10.83 27.55 -11.39
C ARG A 91 11.78 28.48 -10.63
N LEU A 92 11.77 28.47 -9.30
CA LEU A 92 12.70 29.24 -8.47
C LEU A 92 14.13 28.70 -8.53
N LYS A 93 14.30 27.38 -8.62
CA LYS A 93 15.61 26.74 -8.78
C LYS A 93 16.22 26.94 -10.17
N ARG A 94 15.45 27.40 -11.16
CA ARG A 94 16.00 27.74 -12.49
C ARG A 94 16.80 29.03 -12.35
N PRO A 95 18.11 29.03 -12.65
CA PRO A 95 18.86 30.27 -12.67
C PRO A 95 18.23 31.18 -13.73
N THR A 96 17.74 32.34 -13.32
CA THR A 96 17.59 33.44 -14.28
C THR A 96 19.01 33.83 -14.65
N SER A 97 19.53 33.30 -15.76
CA SER A 97 20.71 33.85 -16.40
C SER A 97 20.35 35.26 -16.86
N LYS A 98 20.48 36.22 -15.94
CA LYS A 98 20.65 37.62 -16.29
C LYS A 98 22.15 37.85 -16.27
N ASP A 99 22.74 37.81 -17.44
CA ASP A 99 23.90 38.64 -17.73
C ASP A 99 23.43 39.62 -18.80
N ASP A 100 22.95 40.76 -18.29
CA ASP A 100 23.00 42.04 -19.00
C ASP A 100 24.48 42.50 -19.07
N ASP A 101 24.74 43.48 -19.95
CA ASP A 101 25.98 44.27 -20.09
C ASP A 101 27.10 43.76 -21.03
N VAL A 102 26.86 43.94 -22.34
CA VAL A 102 27.92 44.37 -23.27
C VAL A 102 27.73 45.86 -23.57
N HIS A 103 28.63 46.68 -23.04
CA HIS A 103 28.89 48.04 -23.51
C HIS A 103 30.29 48.51 -23.05
N PRO A 104 30.97 49.40 -23.79
CA PRO A 104 31.06 49.61 -25.24
C PRO A 104 32.36 49.06 -25.86
#